data_AF-A0A940SKY9-F1
#
_entry.id   AF-A0A940SKY9-F1
#
_cell.length_a   1.000
_cell.length_b   1.000
_cell.length_c   1.000
_cell.angle_alpha   90.00
_cell.angle_beta   90.00
_cell.angle_gamma   90.00
#
_symmetry.space_group_name_H-M   'P 1'
#
loop_
_entity.id
_entity.type
_entity.pdbx_description
1 polymer ?
#
loop_
_entity_poly.entity_id
_entity_poly.type
_entity_poly.pdbx_seq_one_letter_code
_entity_poly.pdbx_strand_id
1 'polypeptide(L)'
;KMELVIGALENIVVTRVLEEEIPDYGLESPQAVVTCTTSKGNTHSFAIGNETVSHSEVYIRDQRNGKVMVTSTGSVAQLTGSLSAYRDKEIFTIDKNNIVAVTYYQNGQHQLTVDCTGGSWKLTYPFDAPARNVVMTEFLSDVGKWTAAGFPKEGDRDYAAMGLEDSTSWIEFTDANGETQRLTIGATLGTGTYVRTGDLDEVAVMYTTDLDFTEFTPDGLVFVSPLKTTADQIAGITVQTAAGIDTFVVEQLENSKQKVTLNGTEIDPNTFASIFSKYIGMNADGYAPGQAGDSVVAVLTTTYVDGSGAQLILQPRDENTFFMYVDGRTDFYMNASELAELLYRIESAKAAQ
;
A
#
# COMPACT_ATOMS: atom_id res chain seq x y z
N LYS A 1 -9.44 -12.27 22.02
CA LYS A 1 -8.95 -11.50 23.20
C LYS A 1 -9.83 -11.66 24.43
N MET A 2 -11.16 -11.52 24.33
CA MET A 2 -12.07 -11.81 25.46
C MET A 2 -11.92 -13.23 26.01
N GLU A 3 -11.70 -14.23 25.13
CA GLU A 3 -11.41 -15.61 25.56
C GLU A 3 -10.14 -15.73 26.41
N LEU A 4 -9.12 -14.88 26.21
CA LEU A 4 -7.91 -14.87 27.04
C LEU A 4 -8.22 -14.34 28.45
N VAL A 5 -9.08 -13.32 28.56
CA VAL A 5 -9.56 -12.81 29.85
C VAL A 5 -10.38 -13.87 30.58
N ILE A 6 -11.30 -14.52 29.88
CA ILE A 6 -12.12 -15.61 30.44
C ILE A 6 -11.22 -16.77 30.89
N GLY A 7 -10.27 -17.19 30.05
CA GLY A 7 -9.30 -18.22 30.39
C GLY A 7 -8.43 -17.83 31.59
N ALA A 8 -8.01 -16.56 31.71
CA ALA A 8 -7.28 -16.10 32.89
C ALA A 8 -8.13 -16.24 34.17
N LEU A 9 -9.42 -15.89 34.11
CA LEU A 9 -10.35 -16.04 35.24
C LEU A 9 -10.59 -17.49 35.64
N GLU A 10 -10.70 -18.39 34.67
CA GLU A 10 -10.88 -19.83 34.93
C GLU A 10 -9.65 -20.47 35.56
N ASN A 11 -8.46 -19.94 35.28
CA ASN A 11 -7.17 -20.51 35.69
C ASN A 11 -6.53 -19.83 36.91
N ILE A 12 -7.26 -18.98 37.63
CA ILE A 12 -6.74 -18.40 38.88
C ILE A 12 -6.61 -19.51 39.92
N VAL A 13 -5.37 -19.83 40.28
CA VAL A 13 -5.06 -20.81 41.33
C VAL A 13 -4.67 -20.07 42.59
N VAL A 14 -5.42 -20.28 43.66
CA VAL A 14 -5.06 -19.78 44.99
C VAL A 14 -3.95 -20.64 45.55
N THR A 15 -2.77 -20.06 45.75
CA THR A 15 -1.61 -20.73 46.35
C THR A 15 -1.74 -20.79 47.86
N ARG A 16 -2.26 -19.71 48.48
CA ARG A 16 -2.36 -19.58 49.93
C ARG A 16 -3.53 -18.70 50.35
N VAL A 17 -4.14 -19.03 51.49
CA VAL A 17 -5.13 -18.20 52.20
C VAL A 17 -4.43 -17.54 53.38
N LEU A 18 -4.70 -16.26 53.61
CA LEU A 18 -4.14 -15.50 54.74
C LEU A 18 -5.20 -15.30 55.82
N GLU A 19 -4.76 -15.26 57.08
CA GLU A 19 -5.66 -15.07 58.24
C GLU A 19 -6.01 -13.60 58.49
N GLU A 20 -5.15 -12.69 58.05
CA GLU A 20 -5.32 -11.25 58.22
C GLU A 20 -4.90 -10.46 56.97
N GLU A 21 -5.48 -9.28 56.81
CA GLU A 21 -5.06 -8.27 55.82
C GLU A 21 -4.15 -7.25 56.52
N ILE A 22 -3.01 -6.93 55.91
CA ILE A 22 -2.16 -5.82 56.36
C ILE A 22 -2.03 -4.77 55.25
N PRO A 23 -1.76 -3.49 55.58
CA PRO A 23 -1.73 -2.39 54.61
C PRO A 23 -0.83 -2.62 53.38
N ASP A 24 0.32 -3.28 53.58
CA ASP A 24 1.31 -3.52 52.51
C ASP A 24 0.77 -4.39 51.36
N TYR A 25 -0.33 -5.10 51.57
CA TYR A 25 -0.97 -5.90 50.53
C TYR A 25 -1.65 -5.04 49.46
N GLY A 26 -1.87 -3.74 49.72
CA GLY A 26 -2.42 -2.81 48.72
C GLY A 26 -3.86 -3.10 48.33
N LEU A 27 -4.64 -3.79 49.16
CA LEU A 27 -6.01 -4.20 48.84
C LEU A 27 -7.06 -3.11 49.13
N GLU A 28 -6.71 -2.10 49.94
CA GLU A 28 -7.52 -0.89 50.16
C GLU A 28 -7.50 0.05 48.95
N SER A 29 -6.38 0.11 48.23
CA SER A 29 -6.22 0.84 46.96
C SER A 29 -5.71 -0.14 45.89
N PRO A 30 -6.58 -1.07 45.44
CA PRO A 30 -6.16 -2.18 44.59
C PRO A 30 -5.71 -1.70 43.21
N GLN A 31 -4.78 -2.45 42.61
CA GLN A 31 -4.32 -2.24 41.23
C GLN A 31 -5.45 -2.47 40.22
N ALA A 32 -6.30 -3.47 40.49
CA ALA A 32 -7.48 -3.76 39.68
C ALA A 32 -8.59 -4.39 40.53
N VAL A 33 -9.83 -4.15 40.14
CA VAL A 33 -11.00 -4.85 40.66
C VAL A 33 -11.66 -5.56 39.50
N VAL A 34 -11.80 -6.87 39.62
CA VAL A 34 -12.42 -7.69 38.59
C VAL A 34 -13.81 -8.09 39.05
N THR A 35 -14.79 -7.90 38.18
CA THR A 35 -16.17 -8.32 38.41
C THR A 35 -16.66 -9.07 37.19
N CYS A 36 -17.08 -10.33 37.37
CA CYS A 36 -17.68 -11.12 36.32
C CYS A 36 -19.10 -11.53 36.71
N THR A 37 -20.03 -11.46 35.75
CA THR A 37 -21.41 -11.90 35.93
C THR A 37 -21.66 -13.06 34.97
N THR A 38 -22.04 -14.20 35.54
CA THR A 38 -22.36 -15.41 34.75
C THR A 38 -23.68 -15.24 34.02
N SER A 39 -23.92 -16.05 32.99
CA SER A 39 -25.21 -16.09 32.28
C SER A 39 -26.41 -16.44 33.17
N LYS A 40 -26.17 -17.03 34.34
CA LYS A 40 -27.17 -17.32 35.38
C LYS A 40 -27.41 -16.15 36.35
N GLY A 41 -26.74 -15.01 36.14
CA GLY A 41 -26.86 -13.81 36.99
C GLY A 41 -26.00 -13.82 38.26
N ASN A 42 -25.18 -14.86 38.50
CA ASN A 42 -24.26 -14.85 39.64
C ASN A 42 -23.09 -13.91 39.36
N THR A 43 -22.80 -13.01 40.30
CA THR A 43 -21.64 -12.12 40.23
C THR A 43 -20.52 -12.60 41.14
N HIS A 44 -19.30 -12.64 40.60
CA HIS A 44 -18.07 -12.88 41.35
C HIS A 44 -17.18 -11.65 41.23
N SER A 45 -16.51 -11.28 42.32
CA SER A 45 -15.59 -10.16 42.29
C SER A 45 -14.43 -10.33 43.24
N PHE A 46 -13.26 -9.90 42.82
CA PHE A 46 -12.06 -9.86 43.64
C PHE A 46 -11.22 -8.62 43.32
N ALA A 47 -10.52 -8.11 44.33
CA ALA A 47 -9.48 -7.09 44.16
C ALA A 47 -8.11 -7.75 44.01
N ILE A 48 -7.25 -7.09 43.24
CA ILE A 48 -5.83 -7.45 43.05
C ILE A 48 -5.00 -6.32 43.65
N GLY A 49 -4.17 -6.66 44.64
CA GLY A 49 -3.33 -5.73 45.38
C GLY A 49 -1.88 -5.72 44.86
N ASN A 50 -0.95 -5.50 45.79
CA ASN A 50 0.48 -5.46 45.50
C ASN A 50 1.07 -6.86 45.25
N GLU A 51 2.20 -6.89 44.57
CA GLU A 51 3.03 -8.09 44.46
C GLU A 51 3.73 -8.40 45.79
N THR A 52 4.07 -9.66 46.01
CA THR A 52 4.95 -10.06 47.11
C THR A 52 6.38 -9.57 46.86
N VAL A 53 7.23 -9.56 47.89
CA VAL A 53 8.63 -9.12 47.78
C VAL A 53 9.42 -9.88 46.69
N SER A 54 9.07 -11.14 46.41
CA SER A 54 9.69 -11.93 45.35
C SER A 54 9.17 -11.63 43.94
N HIS A 55 8.13 -10.81 43.79
CA HIS A 55 7.45 -10.48 42.53
C HIS A 55 6.84 -11.68 41.79
N SER A 56 6.79 -12.86 42.43
CA SER A 56 6.26 -14.10 41.86
C SER A 56 4.78 -14.33 42.17
N GLU A 57 4.26 -13.61 43.16
CA GLU A 57 2.91 -13.75 43.68
C GLU A 57 2.29 -12.37 43.92
N VAL A 58 0.97 -12.34 44.05
CA VAL A 58 0.16 -11.14 44.27
C VAL A 58 -0.90 -11.41 45.32
N TYR A 59 -1.23 -10.40 46.11
CA TYR A 59 -2.34 -10.47 47.05
C TYR A 59 -3.67 -10.23 46.34
N ILE A 60 -4.69 -11.05 46.63
CA ILE A 60 -6.05 -10.87 46.12
C ILE A 60 -7.07 -10.94 47.27
N ARG A 61 -8.19 -10.25 47.12
CA ARG A 61 -9.30 -10.25 48.10
C ARG A 61 -10.61 -10.61 47.42
N ASP A 62 -11.27 -11.69 47.84
CA ASP A 62 -12.63 -11.99 47.40
C ASP A 62 -13.59 -10.96 48.01
N GLN A 63 -14.21 -10.15 47.17
CA GLN A 63 -15.07 -9.04 47.58
C GLN A 63 -16.38 -9.51 48.22
N ARG A 64 -16.73 -10.80 48.09
CA ARG A 64 -17.98 -11.35 48.63
C ARG A 64 -17.87 -11.75 50.09
N ASN A 65 -16.69 -12.19 50.53
CA ASN A 65 -16.47 -12.70 51.89
C ASN A 65 -15.25 -12.09 52.60
N GLY A 66 -14.53 -11.18 51.95
CA GLY A 66 -13.36 -10.49 52.52
C GLY A 66 -12.11 -11.36 52.65
N LYS A 67 -12.13 -12.60 52.13
CA LYS A 67 -11.02 -13.53 52.29
C LYS A 67 -9.81 -13.06 51.48
N VAL A 68 -8.68 -12.89 52.16
CA VAL A 68 -7.40 -12.52 51.55
C VAL A 68 -6.62 -13.77 51.18
N MET A 69 -6.08 -13.77 49.96
CA MET A 69 -5.42 -14.90 49.35
C MET A 69 -4.19 -14.43 48.57
N VAL A 70 -3.36 -15.38 48.19
CA VAL A 70 -2.19 -15.19 47.35
C VAL A 70 -2.32 -16.07 46.12
N THR A 71 -2.04 -15.51 44.95
CA THR A 71 -1.97 -16.23 43.67
C THR A 71 -0.70 -15.85 42.92
N SER A 72 -0.34 -16.58 41.87
CA SER A 72 0.81 -16.22 41.03
C SER A 72 0.55 -14.92 40.27
N THR A 73 1.56 -14.06 40.11
CA THR A 73 1.47 -12.87 39.25
C THR A 73 1.03 -13.22 37.84
N GLY A 74 1.49 -14.35 37.29
CA GLY A 74 1.07 -14.84 35.97
C GLY A 74 -0.43 -15.14 35.85
N SER A 75 -1.11 -15.53 36.94
CA SER A 75 -2.55 -15.82 36.94
C SER A 75 -3.41 -14.57 36.78
N VAL A 76 -2.89 -13.40 37.16
CA VAL A 76 -3.63 -12.13 37.08
C VAL A 76 -3.07 -11.13 36.08
N ALA A 77 -1.92 -11.45 35.44
CA ALA A 77 -1.19 -10.51 34.59
C ALA A 77 -2.04 -9.93 33.45
N GLN A 78 -2.97 -10.70 32.91
CA GLN A 78 -3.94 -10.19 31.94
C GLN A 78 -4.86 -9.17 32.63
N LEU A 79 -5.44 -9.51 33.77
CA LEU A 79 -6.47 -8.71 34.46
C LEU A 79 -5.98 -7.36 35.00
N THR A 80 -4.66 -7.19 35.17
CA THR A 80 -4.02 -5.94 35.57
C THR A 80 -3.44 -5.14 34.39
N GLY A 81 -3.58 -5.63 33.15
CA GLY A 81 -3.15 -4.93 31.94
C GLY A 81 -4.04 -3.73 31.59
N SER A 82 -3.52 -2.80 30.77
CA SER A 82 -4.31 -1.66 30.29
C SER A 82 -5.48 -2.09 29.41
N LEU A 83 -6.62 -1.38 29.48
CA LEU A 83 -7.79 -1.65 28.62
C LEU A 83 -7.44 -1.63 27.12
N SER A 84 -6.44 -0.84 26.72
CA SER A 84 -5.90 -0.81 25.36
C SER A 84 -5.33 -2.16 24.89
N ALA A 85 -4.84 -3.02 25.79
CA ALA A 85 -4.37 -4.36 25.43
C ALA A 85 -5.52 -5.25 24.90
N TYR A 86 -6.74 -5.00 25.37
CA TYR A 86 -7.94 -5.76 25.05
C TYR A 86 -8.72 -5.25 23.86
N ARG A 87 -8.52 -3.98 23.48
CA ARG A 87 -9.16 -3.39 22.31
C ARG A 87 -8.87 -4.23 21.07
N ASP A 88 -9.89 -4.36 20.23
CA ASP A 88 -9.68 -4.89 18.89
C ASP A 88 -8.69 -3.99 18.17
N LYS A 89 -7.71 -4.59 17.49
CA LYS A 89 -6.69 -3.85 16.75
C LYS A 89 -7.07 -3.72 15.27
N GLU A 90 -8.20 -4.28 14.86
CA GLU A 90 -8.73 -4.09 13.53
C GLU A 90 -9.00 -2.59 13.29
N ILE A 91 -8.42 -2.07 12.20
CA ILE A 91 -8.56 -0.67 11.79
C ILE A 91 -9.72 -0.50 10.82
N PHE A 92 -10.02 -1.55 10.04
CA PHE A 92 -11.01 -1.49 8.97
C PHE A 92 -12.36 -2.06 9.42
N THR A 93 -13.42 -1.33 9.11
CA THR A 93 -14.80 -1.81 9.21
C THR A 93 -15.32 -2.31 7.87
N ILE A 94 -14.71 -1.87 6.76
CA ILE A 94 -14.99 -2.32 5.39
C ILE A 94 -14.25 -3.63 5.07
N ASP A 95 -14.60 -4.28 3.95
CA ASP A 95 -13.84 -5.44 3.47
C ASP A 95 -12.50 -5.04 2.85
N LYS A 96 -11.47 -4.92 3.70
CA LYS A 96 -10.10 -4.58 3.30
C LYS A 96 -9.44 -5.57 2.31
N ASN A 97 -10.00 -6.76 2.13
CA ASN A 97 -9.49 -7.73 1.14
C ASN A 97 -10.10 -7.54 -0.25
N ASN A 98 -11.15 -6.73 -0.37
CA ASN A 98 -11.87 -6.47 -1.62
C ASN A 98 -11.99 -4.96 -1.90
N ILE A 99 -10.89 -4.23 -1.76
CA ILE A 99 -10.82 -2.79 -2.09
C ILE A 99 -10.89 -2.58 -3.61
N VAL A 100 -11.74 -1.65 -4.04
CA VAL A 100 -11.97 -1.29 -5.45
C VAL A 100 -11.69 0.17 -5.75
N ALA A 101 -11.51 1.04 -4.75
CA ALA A 101 -11.02 2.39 -4.96
C ALA A 101 -10.19 2.89 -3.78
N VAL A 102 -9.20 3.73 -4.07
CA VAL A 102 -8.36 4.40 -3.08
C VAL A 102 -8.20 5.86 -3.49
N THR A 103 -8.47 6.77 -2.55
CA THR A 103 -8.22 8.21 -2.71
C THR A 103 -7.28 8.68 -1.63
N TYR A 104 -6.21 9.39 -2.01
CA TYR A 104 -5.19 9.86 -1.08
C TYR A 104 -5.02 11.37 -1.14
N TYR A 105 -5.08 12.00 0.03
CA TYR A 105 -4.82 13.40 0.26
C TYR A 105 -3.67 13.56 1.24
N GLN A 106 -2.76 14.48 0.91
CA GLN A 106 -1.65 14.83 1.77
C GLN A 106 -1.53 16.34 1.85
N ASN A 107 -1.51 16.88 3.07
CA ASN A 107 -1.38 18.32 3.32
C ASN A 107 -2.41 19.16 2.54
N GLY A 108 -3.64 18.66 2.40
CA GLY A 108 -4.73 19.33 1.72
C GLY A 108 -4.66 19.29 0.19
N GLN A 109 -3.66 18.60 -0.37
CA GLN A 109 -3.55 18.34 -1.79
C GLN A 109 -4.07 16.94 -2.10
N HIS A 110 -4.98 16.85 -3.08
CA HIS A 110 -5.38 15.57 -3.67
C HIS A 110 -4.16 15.02 -4.40
N GLN A 111 -3.61 13.91 -3.92
CA GLN A 111 -2.42 13.30 -4.50
C GLN A 111 -2.82 12.39 -5.67
N LEU A 112 -3.77 11.48 -5.42
CA LEU A 112 -4.25 10.54 -6.42
C LEU A 112 -5.63 9.96 -6.07
N THR A 113 -6.30 9.47 -7.11
CA THR A 113 -7.40 8.51 -6.99
C THR A 113 -7.16 7.38 -7.96
N VAL A 114 -7.33 6.15 -7.46
CA VAL A 114 -7.34 4.93 -8.27
C VAL A 114 -8.65 4.18 -8.09
N ASP A 115 -9.13 3.55 -9.16
CA ASP A 115 -10.27 2.63 -9.14
C ASP A 115 -9.95 1.32 -9.87
N CYS A 116 -10.68 0.26 -9.52
CA CYS A 116 -10.62 -1.03 -10.18
C CYS A 116 -11.92 -1.27 -10.96
N THR A 117 -12.04 -0.62 -12.11
CA THR A 117 -13.18 -0.85 -13.02
C THR A 117 -12.90 -2.02 -13.96
N GLY A 118 -13.72 -3.08 -13.92
CA GLY A 118 -13.62 -4.21 -14.85
C GLY A 118 -12.42 -5.13 -14.60
N GLY A 119 -11.89 -5.16 -13.37
CA GLY A 119 -10.79 -6.03 -12.96
C GLY A 119 -9.39 -5.52 -13.32
N SER A 120 -9.25 -4.23 -13.66
CA SER A 120 -7.96 -3.58 -13.87
C SER A 120 -7.92 -2.24 -13.17
N TRP A 121 -6.82 -1.96 -12.49
CA TRP A 121 -6.63 -0.68 -11.82
C TRP A 121 -6.37 0.44 -12.81
N LYS A 122 -6.98 1.60 -12.54
CA LYS A 122 -6.81 2.84 -13.26
C LYS A 122 -6.54 3.96 -12.28
N LEU A 123 -5.62 4.83 -12.65
CA LEU A 123 -5.49 6.14 -12.06
C LEU A 123 -6.54 7.04 -12.73
N THR A 124 -7.36 7.72 -11.94
CA THR A 124 -8.40 8.65 -12.40
C THR A 124 -8.17 10.08 -11.93
N TYR A 125 -7.24 10.28 -11.01
CA TYR A 125 -6.71 11.60 -10.65
C TYR A 125 -5.21 11.46 -10.35
N PRO A 126 -4.35 12.40 -10.81
CA PRO A 126 -4.68 13.67 -11.49
C PRO A 126 -5.04 13.56 -12.98
N PHE A 127 -5.00 12.36 -13.55
CA PHE A 127 -5.31 12.09 -14.95
C PHE A 127 -5.80 10.65 -15.13
N ASP A 128 -6.44 10.38 -16.26
CA ASP A 128 -6.88 9.04 -16.66
C ASP A 128 -5.75 8.24 -17.33
N ALA A 129 -5.34 7.15 -16.68
CA ALA A 129 -4.41 6.17 -17.22
C ALA A 129 -4.58 4.78 -16.56
N PRO A 130 -4.19 3.68 -17.23
CA PRO A 130 -4.03 2.40 -16.54
C PRO A 130 -3.00 2.54 -15.41
N ALA A 131 -3.26 1.88 -14.29
CA ALA A 131 -2.32 1.82 -13.16
C ALA A 131 -1.54 0.49 -13.16
N ARG A 132 -0.33 0.52 -12.60
CA ARG A 132 0.52 -0.66 -12.44
C ARG A 132 -0.12 -1.62 -11.43
N ASN A 133 -0.71 -2.69 -11.95
CA ASN A 133 -1.35 -3.72 -11.12
C ASN A 133 -0.41 -4.32 -10.06
N VAL A 134 0.90 -4.43 -10.34
CA VAL A 134 1.88 -4.94 -9.38
C VAL A 134 2.00 -4.04 -8.15
N VAL A 135 2.13 -2.72 -8.35
CA VAL A 135 2.20 -1.72 -7.27
C VAL A 135 0.91 -1.71 -6.47
N MET A 136 -0.25 -1.77 -7.13
CA MET A 136 -1.55 -1.88 -6.45
C MET A 136 -1.69 -3.16 -5.63
N THR A 137 -1.21 -4.29 -6.15
CA THR A 137 -1.28 -5.58 -5.44
C THR A 137 -0.40 -5.58 -4.19
N GLU A 138 0.81 -5.03 -4.29
CA GLU A 138 1.74 -4.89 -3.17
C GLU A 138 1.16 -3.95 -2.11
N PHE A 139 0.69 -2.77 -2.53
CA PHE A 139 0.05 -1.79 -1.64
C PHE A 139 -1.14 -2.39 -0.88
N LEU A 140 -2.07 -3.05 -1.58
CA LEU A 140 -3.25 -3.64 -0.94
C LEU A 140 -2.93 -4.87 -0.07
N SER A 141 -1.88 -5.62 -0.41
CA SER A 141 -1.36 -6.70 0.45
C SER A 141 -0.87 -6.15 1.79
N ASP A 142 -0.25 -4.97 1.79
CA ASP A 142 0.20 -4.32 3.02
C ASP A 142 -0.96 -3.70 3.80
N VAL A 143 -1.91 -3.04 3.12
CA VAL A 143 -3.16 -2.55 3.73
C VAL A 143 -3.92 -3.67 4.44
N GLY A 144 -4.00 -4.87 3.84
CA GLY A 144 -4.64 -6.04 4.44
C GLY A 144 -4.03 -6.47 5.79
N LYS A 145 -2.76 -6.10 6.06
CA LYS A 145 -2.04 -6.43 7.31
C LYS A 145 -2.11 -5.31 8.35
N TRP A 146 -2.61 -4.13 7.99
CA TRP A 146 -2.67 -2.99 8.90
C TRP A 146 -3.51 -3.31 10.13
N THR A 147 -2.94 -2.98 11.29
CA THR A 147 -3.58 -3.11 12.60
C THR A 147 -3.11 -1.98 13.51
N ALA A 148 -3.87 -1.68 14.56
CA ALA A 148 -3.45 -0.74 15.58
C ALA A 148 -2.17 -1.24 16.29
N ALA A 149 -1.10 -0.45 16.25
CA ALA A 149 0.06 -0.64 17.12
C ALA A 149 -0.35 -0.40 18.59
N GLY A 150 -1.19 0.60 18.84
CA GLY A 150 -1.74 0.93 20.15
C GLY A 150 -2.89 1.93 20.08
N PHE A 151 -3.23 2.52 21.22
CA PHE A 151 -4.31 3.49 21.37
C PHE A 151 -3.84 4.65 22.26
N PRO A 152 -4.37 5.87 22.07
CA PRO A 152 -4.19 6.95 23.03
C PRO A 152 -4.62 6.53 24.44
N LYS A 153 -4.10 7.25 25.44
CA LYS A 153 -4.51 7.02 26.82
C LYS A 153 -6.02 7.24 26.94
N GLU A 154 -6.68 6.41 27.73
CA GLU A 154 -8.13 6.54 27.93
C GLU A 154 -8.49 7.92 28.47
N GLY A 155 -9.52 8.54 27.87
CA GLY A 155 -9.96 9.89 28.19
C GLY A 155 -9.14 11.01 27.53
N ASP A 156 -8.02 10.69 26.88
CA ASP A 156 -7.28 11.65 26.06
C ASP A 156 -8.06 11.95 24.79
N ARG A 157 -8.42 13.23 24.63
CA ARG A 157 -9.17 13.76 23.49
C ARG A 157 -8.53 15.05 22.96
N ASP A 158 -7.24 15.22 23.21
CA ASP A 158 -6.50 16.35 22.67
C ASP A 158 -6.18 16.12 21.18
N TYR A 159 -7.20 16.24 20.34
CA TYR A 159 -7.08 16.05 18.90
C TYR A 159 -6.11 17.04 18.26
N ALA A 160 -5.92 18.21 18.87
CA ALA A 160 -4.93 19.20 18.44
C ALA A 160 -3.50 18.65 18.65
N ALA A 161 -3.20 18.14 19.85
CA ALA A 161 -1.90 17.54 20.15
C ALA A 161 -1.63 16.27 19.33
N MET A 162 -2.68 15.52 18.97
CA MET A 162 -2.60 14.36 18.07
C MET A 162 -2.50 14.76 16.60
N GLY A 163 -2.60 16.06 16.26
CA GLY A 163 -2.57 16.55 14.88
C GLY A 163 -3.77 16.11 14.04
N LEU A 164 -4.92 15.81 14.65
CA LEU A 164 -6.12 15.29 14.00
C LEU A 164 -7.24 16.34 13.85
N GLU A 165 -7.26 17.40 14.66
CA GLU A 165 -8.34 18.40 14.69
C GLU A 165 -8.54 19.06 13.31
N ASP A 166 -7.46 19.55 12.71
CA ASP A 166 -7.47 20.21 11.39
C ASP A 166 -6.68 19.42 10.33
N SER A 167 -6.52 18.11 10.51
CA SER A 167 -5.73 17.32 9.55
C SER A 167 -6.39 17.28 8.18
N THR A 168 -5.60 17.65 7.19
CA THR A 168 -5.94 17.56 5.77
C THR A 168 -5.22 16.42 5.05
N SER A 169 -4.60 15.51 5.81
CA SER A 169 -3.94 14.32 5.30
C SER A 169 -4.80 13.10 5.63
N TRP A 170 -5.24 12.39 4.61
CA TRP A 170 -6.11 11.23 4.77
C TRP A 170 -6.02 10.30 3.58
N ILE A 171 -6.32 9.04 3.82
CA ILE A 171 -6.50 8.03 2.77
C ILE A 171 -7.89 7.41 2.94
N GLU A 172 -8.61 7.27 1.85
CA GLU A 172 -9.97 6.73 1.83
C GLU A 172 -10.01 5.51 0.93
N PHE A 173 -10.60 4.44 1.45
CA PHE A 173 -10.74 3.16 0.78
C PHE A 173 -12.21 2.89 0.52
N THR A 174 -12.53 2.34 -0.64
CA THR A 174 -13.86 1.84 -0.99
C THR A 174 -13.79 0.36 -1.29
N ASP A 175 -14.63 -0.45 -0.67
CA ASP A 175 -14.72 -1.88 -0.95
C ASP A 175 -15.69 -2.22 -2.09
N ALA A 176 -15.72 -3.48 -2.50
CA ALA A 176 -16.57 -3.97 -3.59
C ALA A 176 -18.08 -3.88 -3.30
N ASN A 177 -18.48 -3.68 -2.04
CA ASN A 177 -19.88 -3.43 -1.66
C ASN A 177 -20.25 -1.94 -1.76
N GLY A 178 -19.27 -1.08 -2.03
CA GLY A 178 -19.43 0.37 -2.06
C GLY A 178 -19.33 1.02 -0.67
N GLU A 179 -18.89 0.29 0.35
CA GLU A 179 -18.64 0.86 1.67
C GLU A 179 -17.31 1.61 1.65
N THR A 180 -17.32 2.81 2.22
CA THR A 180 -16.15 3.70 2.25
C THR A 180 -15.64 3.88 3.66
N GLN A 181 -14.32 3.87 3.83
CA GLN A 181 -13.70 4.24 5.10
C GLN A 181 -12.50 5.16 4.88
N ARG A 182 -12.55 6.31 5.54
CA ARG A 182 -11.46 7.28 5.59
C ARG A 182 -10.61 7.07 6.83
N LEU A 183 -9.30 7.03 6.64
CA LEU A 183 -8.30 7.09 7.70
C LEU A 183 -7.67 8.49 7.67
N THR A 184 -7.94 9.30 8.68
CA THR A 184 -7.31 10.63 8.83
C THR A 184 -5.98 10.49 9.54
N ILE A 185 -4.91 11.00 8.95
CA ILE A 185 -3.53 10.83 9.42
C ILE A 185 -3.15 12.06 10.25
N GLY A 186 -2.73 11.84 11.49
CA GLY A 186 -2.32 12.88 12.43
C GLY A 186 -0.80 12.98 12.60
N ALA A 187 -0.39 13.44 13.77
CA ALA A 187 1.01 13.60 14.14
C ALA A 187 1.72 12.26 14.35
N THR A 188 3.00 12.24 14.00
CA THR A 188 3.92 11.12 14.27
C THR A 188 4.64 11.33 15.60
N LEU A 189 4.66 10.29 16.43
CA LEU A 189 5.39 10.23 17.71
C LEU A 189 6.29 8.99 17.72
N GLY A 190 7.60 9.18 17.54
CA GLY A 190 8.55 8.08 17.44
C GLY A 190 8.27 7.20 16.22
N THR A 191 7.95 5.93 16.45
CA THR A 191 7.62 4.96 15.38
C THR A 191 6.11 4.82 15.12
N GLY A 192 5.28 5.57 15.85
CA GLY A 192 3.82 5.52 15.74
C GLY A 192 3.24 6.81 15.15
N THR A 193 2.12 6.70 14.47
CA THR A 193 1.35 7.82 13.93
C THR A 193 -0.09 7.70 14.38
N TYR A 194 -0.68 8.80 14.87
CA TYR A 194 -2.09 8.84 15.22
C TYR A 194 -2.95 8.77 13.97
N VAL A 195 -3.98 7.92 13.99
CA VAL A 195 -4.92 7.75 12.89
C VAL A 195 -6.34 7.75 13.45
N ARG A 196 -7.20 8.62 12.91
CA ARG A 196 -8.64 8.56 13.17
C ARG A 196 -9.31 7.66 12.13
N THR A 197 -10.03 6.64 12.58
CA THR A 197 -10.58 5.57 11.75
C THR A 197 -12.07 5.78 11.49
N GLY A 198 -12.43 6.29 10.31
CA GLY A 198 -13.81 6.48 9.88
C GLY A 198 -14.61 7.52 10.69
N ASP A 199 -15.94 7.39 10.66
CA ASP A 199 -16.89 8.31 11.31
C ASP A 199 -17.05 8.08 12.83
N LEU A 200 -16.41 7.04 13.38
CA LEU A 200 -16.59 6.63 14.79
C LEU A 200 -15.80 7.48 15.80
N ASP A 201 -15.12 8.54 15.37
CA ASP A 201 -14.19 9.35 16.19
C ASP A 201 -13.14 8.53 16.96
N GLU A 202 -12.92 7.27 16.57
CA GLU A 202 -11.94 6.38 17.19
C GLU A 202 -10.54 6.72 16.68
N VAL A 203 -9.61 6.88 17.63
CA VAL A 203 -8.21 7.15 17.34
C VAL A 203 -7.37 5.95 17.74
N ALA A 204 -6.60 5.46 16.77
CA ALA A 204 -5.58 4.44 16.96
C ALA A 204 -4.19 5.04 16.74
N VAL A 205 -3.16 4.32 17.18
CA VAL A 205 -1.77 4.55 16.78
C VAL A 205 -1.38 3.42 15.83
N MET A 206 -0.97 3.76 14.62
CA MET A 206 -0.42 2.80 13.63
C MET A 206 1.10 2.94 13.54
N TYR A 207 1.81 1.91 13.07
CA TYR A 207 3.23 2.07 12.79
C TYR A 207 3.42 3.04 11.62
N THR A 208 4.36 3.97 11.74
CA THR A 208 4.63 4.95 10.68
C THR A 208 5.05 4.29 9.37
N THR A 209 5.71 3.13 9.43
CA THR A 209 6.08 2.33 8.26
C THR A 209 4.88 1.77 7.50
N ASP A 210 3.75 1.52 8.19
CA ASP A 210 2.53 1.06 7.53
C ASP A 210 1.88 2.19 6.72
N LEU A 211 2.15 3.46 7.09
CA LEU A 211 1.62 4.66 6.44
C LEU A 211 2.64 5.30 5.48
N ASP A 212 3.52 4.49 4.90
CA ASP A 212 4.47 4.96 3.89
C ASP A 212 3.85 4.92 2.49
N PHE A 213 3.57 6.10 1.94
CA PHE A 213 2.97 6.29 0.62
C PHE A 213 3.98 6.78 -0.42
N THR A 214 5.29 6.63 -0.17
CA THR A 214 6.35 7.15 -1.05
C THR A 214 6.28 6.59 -2.47
N GLU A 215 6.00 5.29 -2.62
CA GLU A 215 5.83 4.62 -3.91
C GLU A 215 4.40 4.76 -4.46
N PHE A 216 3.44 5.16 -3.62
CA PHE A 216 2.03 5.34 -3.98
C PHE A 216 1.79 6.75 -4.52
N THR A 217 2.38 7.02 -5.69
CA THR A 217 2.31 8.30 -6.38
C THR A 217 1.79 8.12 -7.81
N PRO A 218 1.30 9.20 -8.47
CA PRO A 218 0.90 9.13 -9.87
C PRO A 218 1.98 8.54 -10.80
N ASP A 219 3.25 8.93 -10.61
CA ASP A 219 4.38 8.44 -11.41
C ASP A 219 4.71 6.97 -11.10
N GLY A 220 4.68 6.58 -9.82
CA GLY A 220 4.86 5.18 -9.43
C GLY A 220 3.75 4.27 -9.96
N LEU A 221 2.54 4.80 -10.14
CA LEU A 221 1.38 4.04 -10.58
C LEU A 221 1.14 4.07 -12.08
N VAL A 222 1.58 5.08 -12.83
CA VAL A 222 1.23 5.19 -14.26
C VAL A 222 1.75 4.01 -15.07
N PHE A 223 0.87 3.43 -15.89
CA PHE A 223 1.20 2.39 -16.85
C PHE A 223 0.68 2.76 -18.24
N VAL A 224 1.49 3.50 -18.99
CA VAL A 224 1.21 3.84 -20.40
C VAL A 224 2.24 3.16 -21.28
N SER A 225 1.76 2.29 -22.18
CA SER A 225 2.57 1.48 -23.09
C SER A 225 2.01 1.64 -24.52
N PRO A 226 2.39 2.71 -25.24
CA PRO A 226 1.75 3.09 -26.49
C PRO A 226 2.06 2.15 -27.66
N LEU A 227 3.15 1.39 -27.54
CA LEU A 227 3.62 0.46 -28.58
C LEU A 227 3.35 -1.00 -28.19
N LYS A 228 2.42 -1.25 -27.26
CA LYS A 228 2.10 -2.61 -26.80
C LYS A 228 1.48 -3.44 -27.92
N THR A 229 2.25 -4.41 -28.42
CA THR A 229 1.85 -5.36 -29.48
C THR A 229 2.74 -6.61 -29.43
N THR A 230 2.46 -7.62 -30.27
CA THR A 230 3.31 -8.80 -30.47
C THR A 230 3.95 -8.83 -31.86
N ALA A 231 5.02 -9.61 -32.04
CA ALA A 231 5.81 -9.63 -33.27
C ALA A 231 5.09 -10.27 -34.48
N ASP A 232 4.08 -11.10 -34.23
CA ASP A 232 3.20 -11.71 -35.22
C ASP A 232 2.11 -10.75 -35.71
N GLN A 233 1.82 -9.69 -34.96
CA GLN A 233 0.82 -8.68 -35.30
C GLN A 233 1.36 -7.57 -36.20
N ILE A 234 2.68 -7.48 -36.35
CA ILE A 234 3.34 -6.39 -37.08
C ILE A 234 3.89 -6.84 -38.43
N ALA A 235 3.80 -5.92 -39.40
CA ALA A 235 4.52 -5.98 -40.67
C ALA A 235 5.89 -5.28 -40.58
N GLY A 236 6.09 -4.40 -39.59
CA GLY A 236 7.36 -3.72 -39.39
C GLY A 236 7.31 -2.65 -38.32
N ILE A 237 8.50 -2.15 -37.97
CA ILE A 237 8.68 -0.97 -37.12
C ILE A 237 9.68 -0.02 -37.78
N THR A 238 9.50 1.27 -37.56
CA THR A 238 10.44 2.31 -38.01
C THR A 238 10.85 3.16 -36.83
N VAL A 239 12.15 3.44 -36.71
CA VAL A 239 12.72 4.37 -35.75
C VAL A 239 13.41 5.49 -36.53
N GLN A 240 12.85 6.69 -36.46
CA GLN A 240 13.39 7.88 -37.11
C GLN A 240 13.94 8.83 -36.06
N THR A 241 15.18 9.29 -36.24
CA THR A 241 15.83 10.31 -35.42
C THR A 241 16.52 11.35 -36.32
N ALA A 242 17.18 12.34 -35.73
CA ALA A 242 18.04 13.26 -36.50
C ALA A 242 19.23 12.55 -37.19
N ALA A 243 19.65 11.39 -36.71
CA ALA A 243 20.78 10.64 -37.29
C ALA A 243 20.38 9.84 -38.54
N GLY A 244 19.10 9.51 -38.71
CA GLY A 244 18.62 8.71 -39.83
C GLY A 244 17.32 7.97 -39.51
N ILE A 245 16.96 7.07 -40.42
CA ILE A 245 15.76 6.23 -40.35
C ILE A 245 16.22 4.77 -40.40
N ASP A 246 15.84 4.01 -39.37
CA ASP A 246 16.02 2.57 -39.32
C ASP A 246 14.67 1.87 -39.49
N THR A 247 14.54 1.08 -40.54
CA THR A 247 13.29 0.39 -40.92
C THR A 247 13.46 -1.11 -40.78
N PHE A 248 12.64 -1.72 -39.94
CA PHE A 248 12.51 -3.16 -39.81
C PHE A 248 11.26 -3.63 -40.56
N VAL A 249 11.44 -4.58 -41.48
CA VAL A 249 10.32 -5.27 -42.16
C VAL A 249 10.28 -6.70 -41.67
N VAL A 250 9.10 -7.13 -41.21
CA VAL A 250 8.84 -8.47 -40.68
C VAL A 250 7.94 -9.21 -41.66
N GLU A 251 8.49 -10.22 -42.32
CA GLU A 251 7.76 -11.13 -43.18
C GLU A 251 7.41 -12.40 -42.41
N GLN A 252 6.12 -12.67 -42.28
CA GLN A 252 5.62 -13.89 -41.64
C GLN A 252 5.76 -15.06 -42.62
N LEU A 253 6.45 -16.12 -42.21
CA LEU A 253 6.67 -17.33 -43.00
C LEU A 253 5.86 -18.50 -42.44
N GLU A 254 5.81 -19.59 -43.20
CA GLU A 254 5.20 -20.85 -42.74
C GLU A 254 5.87 -21.38 -41.45
N ASN A 255 5.11 -22.16 -40.67
CA ASN A 255 5.56 -22.76 -39.41
C ASN A 255 6.03 -21.75 -38.35
N SER A 256 5.38 -20.58 -38.29
CA SER A 256 5.68 -19.52 -37.31
C SER A 256 7.12 -19.02 -37.36
N LYS A 257 7.77 -19.13 -38.53
CA LYS A 257 9.07 -18.52 -38.78
C LYS A 257 8.87 -17.08 -39.22
N GLN A 258 9.89 -16.26 -38.99
CA GLN A 258 9.91 -14.88 -39.42
C GLN A 258 11.20 -14.62 -40.18
N LYS A 259 11.09 -13.88 -41.28
CA LYS A 259 12.23 -13.24 -41.92
C LYS A 259 12.16 -11.77 -41.58
N VAL A 260 13.27 -11.24 -41.09
CA VAL A 260 13.36 -9.82 -40.71
C VAL A 260 14.47 -9.17 -41.51
N THR A 261 14.18 -7.98 -42.03
CA THR A 261 15.21 -7.13 -42.64
C THR A 261 15.33 -5.82 -41.90
N LEU A 262 16.55 -5.31 -41.75
CA LEU A 262 16.88 -3.97 -41.29
C LEU A 262 17.45 -3.19 -42.47
N ASN A 263 16.76 -2.13 -42.88
CA ASN A 263 17.13 -1.29 -44.02
C ASN A 263 17.37 -2.10 -45.32
N GLY A 264 16.60 -3.19 -45.50
CA GLY A 264 16.69 -4.09 -46.65
C GLY A 264 17.67 -5.26 -46.50
N THR A 265 18.53 -5.27 -45.48
CA THR A 265 19.46 -6.37 -45.20
C THR A 265 18.84 -7.36 -44.21
N GLU A 266 18.88 -8.66 -44.51
CA GLU A 266 18.37 -9.71 -43.61
C GLU A 266 19.17 -9.77 -42.31
N ILE A 267 18.48 -9.86 -41.17
CA ILE A 267 19.07 -9.96 -39.83
C ILE A 267 18.58 -11.22 -39.11
N ASP A 268 19.36 -11.68 -38.13
CA ASP A 268 18.96 -12.79 -37.27
C ASP A 268 17.67 -12.45 -36.48
N PRO A 269 16.63 -13.32 -36.53
CA PRO A 269 15.37 -13.06 -35.82
C PRO A 269 15.51 -12.88 -34.31
N ASN A 270 16.52 -13.47 -33.63
CA ASN A 270 16.72 -13.25 -32.20
C ASN A 270 17.29 -11.85 -31.92
N THR A 271 18.13 -11.34 -32.83
CA THR A 271 18.59 -9.94 -32.78
C THR A 271 17.40 -8.99 -32.88
N PHE A 272 16.48 -9.24 -33.83
CA PHE A 272 15.24 -8.47 -33.91
C PHE A 272 14.38 -8.61 -32.65
N ALA A 273 14.19 -9.81 -32.12
CA ALA A 273 13.39 -10.04 -30.91
C ALA A 273 13.90 -9.21 -29.72
N SER A 274 15.22 -9.09 -29.56
CA SER A 274 15.83 -8.23 -28.53
C SER A 274 15.54 -6.74 -28.74
N ILE A 275 15.61 -6.24 -29.97
CA ILE A 275 15.28 -4.86 -30.33
C ILE A 275 13.79 -4.60 -30.14
N PHE A 276 12.95 -5.49 -30.64
CA PHE A 276 11.50 -5.40 -30.57
C PHE A 276 10.99 -5.42 -29.13
N SER A 277 11.56 -6.27 -28.28
CA SER A 277 11.26 -6.28 -26.83
C SER A 277 11.55 -4.93 -26.18
N LYS A 278 12.67 -4.27 -26.53
CA LYS A 278 12.95 -2.91 -26.04
C LYS A 278 11.98 -1.89 -26.63
N TYR A 279 11.67 -1.98 -27.92
CA TYR A 279 10.75 -1.08 -28.62
C TYR A 279 9.33 -1.09 -28.02
N ILE A 280 8.75 -2.26 -27.78
CA ILE A 280 7.42 -2.36 -27.13
C ILE A 280 7.48 -2.01 -25.64
N GLY A 281 8.68 -2.01 -25.05
CA GLY A 281 8.96 -1.62 -23.67
C GLY A 281 9.13 -0.12 -23.45
N MET A 282 8.97 0.71 -24.48
CA MET A 282 8.93 2.18 -24.35
C MET A 282 7.67 2.59 -23.58
N ASN A 283 7.74 2.55 -22.25
CA ASN A 283 6.65 2.89 -21.35
C ASN A 283 6.82 4.30 -20.79
N ALA A 284 5.71 4.91 -20.33
CA ALA A 284 5.79 6.11 -19.52
C ALA A 284 6.40 5.79 -18.14
N ASP A 285 7.34 6.64 -17.74
CA ASP A 285 7.96 6.62 -16.41
C ASP A 285 7.28 7.61 -15.46
N GLY A 286 6.47 8.53 -16.00
CA GLY A 286 5.70 9.46 -15.18
C GLY A 286 4.77 10.34 -16.02
N TYR A 287 4.13 11.25 -15.32
CA TYR A 287 3.20 12.22 -15.87
C TYR A 287 3.72 13.64 -15.68
N ALA A 288 3.64 14.43 -16.73
CA ALA A 288 3.98 15.84 -16.70
C ALA A 288 3.01 16.60 -17.62
N PRO A 289 2.01 17.30 -17.05
CA PRO A 289 1.13 18.13 -17.84
C PRO A 289 1.93 19.32 -18.38
N GLY A 290 2.04 19.42 -19.69
CA GLY A 290 2.82 20.46 -20.34
C GLY A 290 2.63 20.46 -21.85
N GLN A 291 2.93 21.59 -22.47
CA GLN A 291 2.99 21.67 -23.92
C GLN A 291 4.36 21.20 -24.38
N ALA A 292 4.40 20.06 -25.05
CA ALA A 292 5.59 19.67 -25.77
C ALA A 292 5.89 20.70 -26.87
N GLY A 293 7.16 21.09 -26.99
CA GLY A 293 7.58 22.04 -28.03
C GLY A 293 7.59 21.40 -29.42
N ASP A 294 7.79 22.20 -30.47
CA ASP A 294 7.78 21.72 -31.87
C ASP A 294 8.97 20.81 -32.24
N SER A 295 9.96 20.67 -31.35
CA SER A 295 11.16 19.87 -31.61
C SER A 295 10.89 18.38 -31.39
N VAL A 296 11.26 17.57 -32.38
CA VAL A 296 11.13 16.11 -32.34
C VAL A 296 12.51 15.47 -32.21
N VAL A 297 12.66 14.59 -31.22
CA VAL A 297 13.88 13.79 -30.99
C VAL A 297 13.81 12.49 -31.79
N ALA A 298 12.67 11.79 -31.69
CA ALA A 298 12.46 10.54 -32.38
C ALA A 298 10.98 10.34 -32.75
N VAL A 299 10.76 9.59 -33.82
CA VAL A 299 9.45 9.10 -34.24
C VAL A 299 9.54 7.58 -34.36
N LEU A 300 8.76 6.88 -33.54
CA LEU A 300 8.66 5.43 -33.54
C LEU A 300 7.31 5.07 -34.17
N THR A 301 7.34 4.33 -35.27
CA THR A 301 6.13 3.93 -36.00
C THR A 301 6.02 2.41 -36.02
N THR A 302 4.86 1.89 -35.63
CA THR A 302 4.49 0.47 -35.78
C THR A 302 3.55 0.34 -36.96
N THR A 303 3.85 -0.60 -37.87
CA THR A 303 2.96 -0.97 -38.98
C THR A 303 2.42 -2.37 -38.70
N TYR A 304 1.11 -2.49 -38.59
CA TYR A 304 0.43 -3.76 -38.34
C TYR A 304 0.20 -4.55 -39.63
N VAL A 305 0.02 -5.86 -39.51
CA VAL A 305 -0.25 -6.76 -40.66
C VAL A 305 -1.55 -6.38 -41.38
N ASP A 306 -2.52 -5.81 -40.67
CA ASP A 306 -3.78 -5.31 -41.24
C ASP A 306 -3.65 -3.96 -41.97
N GLY A 307 -2.45 -3.38 -41.99
CA GLY A 307 -2.15 -2.09 -42.61
C GLY A 307 -2.45 -0.87 -41.74
N SER A 308 -2.99 -1.04 -40.54
CA SER A 308 -3.09 0.03 -39.55
C SER A 308 -1.70 0.39 -39.00
N GLY A 309 -1.60 1.52 -38.30
CA GLY A 309 -0.35 1.93 -37.68
C GLY A 309 -0.56 2.69 -36.37
N ALA A 310 0.45 2.59 -35.51
CA ALA A 310 0.57 3.35 -34.27
C ALA A 310 1.85 4.17 -34.29
N GLN A 311 1.86 5.30 -33.60
CA GLN A 311 3.00 6.19 -33.55
C GLN A 311 3.25 6.69 -32.12
N LEU A 312 4.52 6.68 -31.73
CA LEU A 312 5.03 7.37 -30.56
C LEU A 312 6.02 8.44 -31.05
N ILE A 313 5.74 9.71 -30.76
CA ILE A 313 6.67 10.81 -31.03
C ILE A 313 7.30 11.23 -29.70
N LEU A 314 8.63 11.35 -29.70
CA LEU A 314 9.40 11.78 -28.55
C LEU A 314 9.87 13.21 -28.74
N GLN A 315 9.58 14.07 -27.76
CA GLN A 315 9.92 15.49 -27.76
C GLN A 315 10.78 15.81 -26.53
N PRO A 316 11.72 16.78 -26.60
CA PRO A 316 12.54 17.14 -25.44
C PRO A 316 11.67 17.62 -24.29
N ARG A 317 11.94 17.13 -23.07
CA ARG A 317 11.35 17.64 -21.83
C ARG A 317 12.40 18.31 -20.95
N ASP A 318 13.46 17.57 -20.64
CA ASP A 318 14.65 18.06 -19.92
C ASP A 318 15.89 17.25 -20.35
N GLU A 319 17.00 17.38 -19.63
CA GLU A 319 18.27 16.69 -19.95
C GLU A 319 18.17 15.16 -19.91
N ASN A 320 17.24 14.62 -19.13
CA ASN A 320 17.16 13.18 -18.83
C ASN A 320 15.85 12.54 -19.31
N THR A 321 14.89 13.30 -19.81
CA THR A 321 13.56 12.79 -20.16
C THR A 321 13.01 13.36 -21.47
N PHE A 322 12.11 12.59 -22.09
CA PHE A 322 11.34 12.99 -23.26
C PHE A 322 9.85 12.95 -22.95
N PHE A 323 9.11 13.94 -23.44
CA PHE A 323 7.66 13.85 -23.56
C PHE A 323 7.29 12.76 -24.57
N MET A 324 6.24 12.01 -24.27
CA MET A 324 5.64 11.02 -25.14
C MET A 324 4.36 11.58 -25.75
N TYR A 325 4.35 11.77 -27.06
CA TYR A 325 3.16 12.13 -27.82
C TYR A 325 2.49 10.86 -28.36
N VAL A 326 1.28 10.59 -27.89
CA VAL A 326 0.50 9.41 -28.26
C VAL A 326 -0.95 9.85 -28.46
N ASP A 327 -1.55 9.54 -29.60
CA ASP A 327 -2.97 9.81 -29.91
C ASP A 327 -3.42 11.27 -29.62
N GLY A 328 -2.54 12.25 -29.85
CA GLY A 328 -2.86 13.66 -29.62
C GLY A 328 -2.60 14.18 -28.21
N ARG A 329 -2.04 13.36 -27.32
CA ARG A 329 -1.74 13.71 -25.92
C ARG A 329 -0.24 13.75 -25.65
N THR A 330 0.22 14.70 -24.84
CA THR A 330 1.63 14.89 -24.44
C THR A 330 1.83 14.92 -22.94
N ASP A 331 1.00 14.19 -22.19
CA ASP A 331 0.99 14.32 -20.73
C ASP A 331 1.96 13.36 -20.04
N PHE A 332 2.62 12.49 -20.78
CA PHE A 332 3.51 11.47 -20.24
C PHE A 332 4.95 11.74 -20.63
N TYR A 333 5.88 11.26 -19.82
CA TYR A 333 7.29 11.29 -20.15
C TYR A 333 7.96 9.94 -19.90
N MET A 334 9.12 9.76 -20.50
CA MET A 334 9.99 8.61 -20.31
C MET A 334 11.44 9.05 -20.17
N ASN A 335 12.26 8.23 -19.54
CA ASN A 335 13.70 8.45 -19.41
C ASN A 335 14.39 8.35 -20.77
N ALA A 336 15.29 9.28 -21.05
CA ALA A 336 16.04 9.35 -22.31
C ALA A 336 16.94 8.11 -22.53
N SER A 337 17.35 7.45 -21.44
CA SER A 337 18.11 6.20 -21.48
C SER A 337 17.38 5.08 -22.22
N GLU A 338 16.04 5.07 -22.19
CA GLU A 338 15.23 4.06 -22.86
C GLU A 338 15.42 4.12 -24.39
N LEU A 339 15.35 5.32 -24.96
CA LEU A 339 15.63 5.52 -26.39
C LEU A 339 17.11 5.26 -26.70
N ALA A 340 18.03 5.73 -25.86
CA ALA A 340 19.46 5.52 -26.07
C ALA A 340 19.81 4.02 -26.13
N GLU A 341 19.22 3.20 -25.26
CA GLU A 341 19.40 1.75 -25.27
C GLU A 341 18.82 1.11 -26.53
N LEU A 342 17.63 1.52 -26.97
CA LEU A 342 17.03 1.05 -28.22
C LEU A 342 17.95 1.34 -29.42
N LEU A 343 18.43 2.59 -29.53
CA LEU A 343 19.33 3.00 -30.61
C LEU A 343 20.65 2.22 -30.57
N TYR A 344 21.23 2.02 -29.39
CA TYR A 344 22.43 1.21 -29.23
C TYR A 344 22.26 -0.24 -29.73
N ARG A 345 21.12 -0.88 -29.44
CA ARG A 345 20.80 -2.22 -29.94
C ARG A 345 20.68 -2.24 -31.47
N ILE A 346 20.06 -1.21 -32.06
CA ILE A 346 19.92 -1.07 -33.52
C ILE A 346 21.29 -0.87 -34.18
N GLU A 347 22.14 0.03 -33.66
CA GLU A 347 23.49 0.25 -34.18
C GLU A 347 24.36 -1.01 -34.10
N SER A 348 24.25 -1.75 -32.99
CA SER A 348 24.96 -3.03 -32.82
C SER A 348 24.53 -4.07 -33.86
N ALA A 349 23.24 -4.11 -34.19
CA ALA A 349 22.70 -5.01 -35.23
C ALA A 349 23.15 -4.61 -36.65
N LYS A 350 23.36 -3.31 -36.91
CA LYS A 350 23.94 -2.83 -38.17
C LYS A 350 25.43 -3.17 -38.29
N ALA A 351 26.17 -3.07 -37.19
CA ALA A 351 27.62 -3.35 -37.19
C ALA A 351 27.98 -4.84 -37.21
N ALA A 352 27.05 -5.73 -36.85
CA ALA A 352 27.24 -7.18 -36.90
C ALA A 352 27.02 -7.78 -38.31
N GLN A 353 26.58 -6.96 -39.27
CA GLN A 353 26.47 -7.27 -40.70
C GLN A 353 27.81 -7.02 -41.38
#